data_AF-A0A8H7PN73-F1
#
_entry.id   AF-A0A8H7PN73-F1
#
_cell.length_a   1.000
_cell.length_b   1.000
_cell.length_c   1.000
_cell.angle_alpha   90.00
_cell.angle_beta   90.00
_cell.angle_gamma   90.00
#
_symmetry.space_group_name_H-M   'P 1'
#
loop_
_entity.id
_entity.type
_entity.pdbx_description
1 polymer ?
#
loop_
_entity_poly.entity_id
_entity_poly.type
_entity_poly.pdbx_seq_one_letter_code
_entity_poly.pdbx_strand_id
1 'polypeptide(L)'
;MLRLPFYSGNSSNHISIILLLAILSLVSQTLAVFKDGTYTITLPLLKNIYLTADDGNVKLSFSPSYWKVESCGNDSFHIKPLYYDRYLVLLDDQGKVGVTPQPQEWYIPGTKFTDGPYYVGIRDPPGVLTREVGNIKLVPRLDGLGAEQLWHFGFIE
;
A
#
# COMPACT_ATOMS: atom_id res chain seq x y z
N MET A 1 54.30 37.28 0.28
CA MET A 1 53.83 38.45 1.05
C MET A 1 53.14 39.38 0.06
N LEU A 2 51.81 39.44 0.05
CA LEU A 2 51.05 40.37 -0.80
C LEU A 2 49.80 40.79 -0.01
N ARG A 3 49.67 42.07 0.33
CA ARG A 3 48.45 42.67 0.90
C ARG A 3 47.69 43.36 -0.23
N LEU A 4 46.38 43.16 -0.27
CA LEU A 4 45.43 43.93 -1.08
C LEU A 4 44.23 44.37 -0.22
N PRO A 5 43.55 45.46 -0.59
CA PRO A 5 42.86 46.37 0.32
C PRO A 5 41.43 45.96 0.67
N PHE A 6 40.95 46.42 1.82
CA PHE A 6 39.54 46.35 2.19
C PHE A 6 38.72 47.32 1.35
N TYR A 7 37.88 46.80 0.47
CA TYR A 7 36.80 47.54 -0.17
C TYR A 7 35.54 47.41 0.69
N SER A 8 35.09 48.54 1.22
CA SER A 8 33.77 48.72 1.85
C SER A 8 32.70 48.77 0.75
N GLY A 9 32.16 47.60 0.41
CA GLY A 9 31.07 47.45 -0.56
C GLY A 9 29.71 47.27 0.13
N ASN A 10 28.90 48.32 0.11
CA ASN A 10 27.47 48.25 0.37
C ASN A 10 26.80 47.60 -0.86
N SER A 11 26.66 46.28 -0.85
CA SER A 11 25.99 45.47 -1.87
C SER A 11 25.78 44.05 -1.33
N SER A 12 24.87 43.90 -0.36
CA SER A 12 24.46 42.56 0.13
C SER A 12 23.45 41.91 -0.83
N ASN A 13 23.81 41.82 -2.11
CA ASN A 13 23.11 41.03 -3.14
C ASN A 13 23.87 39.74 -3.48
N HIS A 14 24.64 39.19 -2.54
CA HIS A 14 25.36 37.92 -2.71
C HIS A 14 25.41 37.08 -1.43
N ILE A 15 24.38 37.18 -0.58
CA ILE A 15 24.21 36.24 0.53
C ILE A 15 23.13 35.23 0.14
N SER A 16 23.63 34.16 -0.48
CA SER A 16 23.08 32.82 -0.38
C SER A 16 21.77 32.52 -1.15
N ILE A 17 21.91 32.49 -2.48
CA ILE A 17 21.17 31.56 -3.38
C ILE A 17 21.28 30.09 -2.91
N ILE A 18 22.19 29.80 -1.97
CA ILE A 18 22.32 28.52 -1.26
C ILE A 18 21.18 28.27 -0.25
N LEU A 19 20.40 29.29 0.14
CA LEU A 19 19.24 29.11 1.03
C LEU A 19 17.93 28.80 0.29
N LEU A 20 17.91 28.84 -1.05
CA LEU A 20 16.72 28.59 -1.86
C LEU A 20 16.62 27.15 -2.39
N LEU A 21 17.68 26.34 -2.26
CA LEU A 21 17.71 24.93 -2.68
C LEU A 21 17.44 23.92 -1.56
N ALA A 22 17.33 24.37 -0.31
CA ALA A 22 17.00 23.52 0.84
C ALA A 22 15.48 23.42 1.13
N ILE A 23 14.63 24.12 0.38
CA ILE A 23 13.18 24.17 0.59
C ILE A 23 12.39 23.33 -0.45
N LEU A 24 13.07 22.74 -1.45
CA LEU A 24 12.41 22.04 -2.57
C LEU A 24 12.62 20.52 -2.61
N SER A 25 12.98 19.92 -1.48
CA SER A 25 12.87 18.46 -1.33
C SER A 25 12.41 18.10 0.08
N LEU A 26 11.27 18.67 0.49
CA LEU A 26 10.27 17.86 1.20
C LEU A 26 9.84 16.74 0.24
N VAL A 27 10.76 15.81 -0.03
CA VAL A 27 10.42 14.52 -0.57
C VAL A 27 9.52 13.95 0.51
N SER A 28 8.22 14.00 0.24
CA SER A 28 7.27 13.12 0.90
C SER A 28 7.80 11.72 0.59
N GLN A 29 8.69 11.22 1.44
CA GLN A 29 9.15 9.84 1.39
C GLN A 29 7.96 9.03 1.85
N THR A 30 7.05 8.82 0.92
CA THR A 30 5.98 7.88 1.11
C THR A 30 6.64 6.51 1.13
N LEU A 31 7.00 6.06 2.33
CA LEU A 31 7.57 4.74 2.54
C LEU A 31 6.58 3.73 1.97
N ALA A 32 6.94 3.10 0.85
CA ALA A 32 6.17 2.02 0.27
C ALA A 32 5.92 0.99 1.38
N VAL A 33 4.65 0.62 1.60
CA VAL A 33 4.30 -0.27 2.71
C VAL A 33 4.73 -1.69 2.42
N PHE A 34 4.68 -2.05 1.13
CA PHE A 34 5.22 -3.29 0.59
C PHE A 34 6.38 -2.99 -0.35
N LYS A 35 7.33 -3.91 -0.41
CA LYS A 35 8.28 -3.97 -1.51
C LYS A 35 7.53 -4.53 -2.72
N ASP A 36 7.78 -4.00 -3.91
CA ASP A 36 7.21 -4.61 -5.12
C ASP A 36 7.71 -6.06 -5.27
N GLY A 37 6.79 -6.98 -5.52
CA GLY A 37 7.12 -8.40 -5.70
C GLY A 37 5.96 -9.34 -5.48
N THR A 38 6.29 -10.60 -5.26
CA THR A 38 5.34 -11.70 -5.09
C THR A 38 5.11 -12.01 -3.62
N TYR A 39 3.85 -12.17 -3.25
CA TYR A 39 3.40 -12.42 -1.89
C TYR A 39 2.43 -13.59 -1.84
N THR A 40 2.41 -14.27 -0.70
CA THR A 40 1.23 -15.01 -0.24
C THR A 40 0.39 -14.10 0.65
N ILE A 41 -0.93 -14.16 0.52
CA ILE A 41 -1.85 -13.41 1.39
C ILE A 41 -2.64 -14.44 2.21
N THR A 42 -2.50 -14.40 3.53
CA THR A 42 -3.00 -15.44 4.44
C THR A 42 -3.71 -14.85 5.65
N LEU A 43 -4.38 -15.71 6.41
CA LEU A 43 -4.92 -15.33 7.71
C LEU A 43 -3.79 -15.29 8.77
N PRO A 44 -3.75 -14.25 9.64
CA PRO A 44 -2.65 -14.06 10.61
C PRO A 44 -2.44 -15.25 11.56
N LEU A 45 -3.54 -15.87 12.01
CA LEU A 45 -3.53 -16.99 12.94
C LEU A 45 -3.55 -18.35 12.23
N LEU A 46 -3.82 -18.38 10.93
CA LEU A 46 -3.99 -19.58 10.12
C LEU A 46 -3.21 -19.42 8.81
N LYS A 47 -1.89 -19.43 8.90
CA LYS A 47 -0.96 -19.18 7.77
C LYS A 47 -1.03 -20.20 6.62
N ASN A 48 -1.83 -21.26 6.77
CA ASN A 48 -2.07 -22.28 5.76
C ASN A 48 -3.39 -22.07 5.00
N ILE A 49 -4.07 -20.95 5.23
CA ILE A 49 -5.29 -20.55 4.52
C ILE A 49 -4.95 -19.28 3.73
N TYR A 50 -5.03 -19.40 2.40
CA TYR A 50 -4.62 -18.40 1.44
C TYR A 50 -5.83 -17.70 0.83
N LEU A 51 -5.73 -16.39 0.65
CA LEU A 51 -6.57 -15.66 -0.28
C LEU A 51 -6.26 -16.16 -1.69
N THR A 52 -7.27 -16.55 -2.44
CA THR A 52 -7.13 -17.02 -3.82
C THR A 52 -8.18 -16.38 -4.71
N ALA A 53 -7.89 -16.28 -6.00
CA ALA A 53 -8.83 -15.84 -7.01
C ALA A 53 -9.06 -16.94 -8.03
N ASP A 54 -10.33 -17.21 -8.31
CA ASP A 54 -10.77 -18.23 -9.25
C ASP A 54 -11.99 -17.69 -10.01
N ASP A 55 -11.91 -17.69 -11.34
CA ASP A 55 -12.96 -17.21 -12.24
C ASP A 55 -13.61 -15.87 -11.82
N GLY A 56 -12.79 -14.87 -11.49
CA GLY A 56 -13.28 -13.54 -11.09
C GLY A 56 -13.71 -13.42 -9.62
N ASN A 57 -13.84 -14.54 -8.90
CA ASN A 57 -14.22 -14.57 -7.49
C ASN A 57 -13.00 -14.69 -6.59
N VAL A 58 -13.07 -14.09 -5.41
CA VAL A 58 -12.03 -14.17 -4.38
C VAL A 58 -12.54 -15.01 -3.22
N LYS A 59 -11.76 -15.98 -2.79
CA LYS A 59 -12.12 -16.95 -1.73
C LYS A 59 -10.90 -17.33 -0.89
N LEU A 60 -11.14 -18.11 0.16
CA LEU A 60 -10.09 -18.74 0.94
C LEU A 60 -9.86 -20.18 0.45
N SER A 61 -8.61 -20.61 0.42
CA SER A 61 -8.21 -21.96 0.02
C SER A 61 -7.05 -22.47 0.87
N PHE A 62 -6.92 -23.80 0.98
CA PHE A 62 -5.75 -24.45 1.59
C PHE A 62 -4.59 -24.64 0.60
N SER A 63 -4.82 -24.38 -0.69
CA SER A 63 -3.76 -24.38 -1.70
C SER A 63 -3.07 -23.01 -1.72
N PRO A 64 -1.73 -22.97 -1.76
CA PRO A 64 -1.00 -21.71 -1.92
C PRO A 64 -1.47 -20.93 -3.14
N SER A 65 -1.62 -19.63 -2.96
CA SER A 65 -1.93 -18.68 -4.02
C SER A 65 -0.97 -17.51 -3.94
N TYR A 66 -0.46 -17.10 -5.09
CA TYR A 66 0.56 -16.07 -5.20
C TYR A 66 -0.03 -14.81 -5.81
N TRP A 67 0.34 -13.68 -5.24
CA TRP A 67 -0.17 -12.37 -5.58
C TRP A 67 0.99 -11.43 -5.84
N LYS A 68 0.99 -10.77 -6.98
CA LYS A 68 1.88 -9.65 -7.25
C LYS A 68 1.34 -8.42 -6.53
N VAL A 69 2.19 -7.78 -5.73
CA VAL A 69 1.90 -6.51 -5.07
C VAL A 69 2.84 -5.46 -5.66
N GLU A 70 2.26 -4.40 -6.22
CA GLU A 70 2.99 -3.36 -6.94
C GLU A 70 2.59 -1.99 -6.37
N SER A 71 3.56 -1.23 -5.90
CA SER A 71 3.37 0.14 -5.43
C SER A 71 2.92 1.04 -6.59
N CYS A 72 1.86 1.81 -6.39
CA CYS A 72 1.40 2.81 -7.34
C CYS A 72 1.63 4.26 -6.87
N GLY A 73 2.33 4.44 -5.74
CA GLY A 73 2.60 5.74 -5.13
C GLY A 73 1.64 6.06 -3.99
N ASN A 74 1.90 7.17 -3.27
CA ASN A 74 1.00 7.68 -2.21
C ASN A 74 0.51 6.62 -1.21
N ASP A 75 1.39 5.70 -0.77
CA ASP A 75 1.14 4.60 0.18
C ASP A 75 0.22 3.49 -0.32
N SER A 76 -0.15 3.58 -1.60
CA SER A 76 -1.09 2.71 -2.25
C SER A 76 -0.39 1.68 -3.13
N PHE A 77 -1.08 0.58 -3.38
CA PHE A 77 -0.59 -0.56 -4.14
C PHE A 77 -1.72 -1.27 -4.88
N HIS A 78 -1.34 -1.94 -5.96
CA HIS A 78 -2.18 -2.90 -6.67
C HIS A 78 -1.90 -4.31 -6.15
N ILE A 79 -2.95 -5.14 -6.13
CA ILE A 79 -2.85 -6.58 -5.82
C ILE A 79 -3.36 -7.36 -7.02
N LYS A 80 -2.54 -8.27 -7.58
CA LYS A 80 -2.86 -9.05 -8.78
C LYS A 80 -2.59 -10.53 -8.56
N PRO A 81 -3.46 -11.47 -8.94
CA PRO A 81 -3.08 -12.87 -8.98
C PRO A 81 -1.86 -13.06 -9.89
N LEU A 82 -0.89 -13.87 -9.49
CA LEU A 82 0.38 -14.01 -10.24
C LEU A 82 0.16 -14.50 -11.69
N TYR A 83 -0.84 -15.36 -11.90
CA TYR A 83 -1.00 -16.11 -13.15
C TYR A 83 -1.94 -15.45 -14.17
N TYR A 84 -2.64 -14.37 -13.82
CA TYR A 84 -3.59 -13.72 -14.72
C TYR A 84 -3.54 -12.20 -14.56
N ASP A 85 -3.65 -11.48 -15.66
CA ASP A 85 -3.59 -10.02 -15.68
C ASP A 85 -4.92 -9.38 -15.22
N ARG A 86 -5.21 -9.54 -13.93
CA ARG A 86 -6.37 -8.99 -13.24
C ARG A 86 -5.95 -8.41 -11.89
N TYR A 87 -6.77 -7.51 -11.37
CA TYR A 87 -6.55 -6.78 -10.13
C TYR A 87 -7.63 -7.16 -9.13
N LEU A 88 -7.27 -7.26 -7.86
CA LEU A 88 -8.22 -7.32 -6.75
C LEU A 88 -9.00 -6.01 -6.72
N VAL A 89 -10.33 -6.08 -6.75
CA VAL A 89 -11.20 -4.89 -6.78
C VAL A 89 -12.46 -5.08 -5.93
N LEU A 90 -13.07 -3.96 -5.56
CA LEU A 90 -14.47 -3.91 -5.15
C LEU A 90 -15.35 -4.04 -6.40
N LEU A 91 -16.29 -4.99 -6.40
CA LEU A 91 -17.17 -5.28 -7.53
C LEU A 91 -18.51 -4.53 -7.45
N ASP A 92 -19.02 -4.29 -6.24
CA ASP A 92 -20.31 -3.65 -6.02
C ASP A 92 -20.35 -2.82 -4.72
N ASP A 93 -21.43 -2.07 -4.54
CA ASP A 93 -21.71 -1.23 -3.38
C ASP A 93 -22.07 -2.04 -2.12
N GLN A 94 -22.32 -3.33 -2.25
CA GLN A 94 -22.58 -4.26 -1.15
C GLN A 94 -21.30 -4.83 -0.53
N GLY A 95 -20.13 -4.41 -1.04
CA GLY A 95 -18.83 -4.84 -0.52
C GLY A 95 -18.30 -6.11 -1.17
N LYS A 96 -18.87 -6.63 -2.26
CA LYS A 96 -18.35 -7.84 -2.89
C LYS A 96 -16.97 -7.59 -3.47
N VAL A 97 -16.01 -8.46 -3.17
CA VAL A 97 -14.63 -8.37 -3.68
C VAL A 97 -14.39 -9.45 -4.74
N GLY A 98 -13.65 -9.10 -5.79
CA GLY A 98 -13.32 -10.01 -6.89
C GLY A 98 -12.06 -9.60 -7.63
N VAL A 99 -11.87 -10.15 -8.83
CA VAL A 99 -10.77 -9.76 -9.72
C VAL A 99 -11.23 -9.34 -11.11
N THR A 100 -10.75 -8.20 -11.61
CA THR A 100 -11.10 -7.65 -12.93
C THR A 100 -9.88 -7.09 -13.66
N PRO A 101 -9.93 -6.85 -14.98
CA PRO A 101 -8.83 -6.18 -15.70
C PRO A 101 -8.58 -4.73 -15.27
N GLN A 102 -9.53 -4.07 -14.59
CA GLN A 102 -9.41 -2.68 -14.16
C GLN A 102 -8.67 -2.60 -12.81
N PRO A 103 -7.62 -1.78 -12.68
CA PRO A 103 -6.89 -1.63 -11.42
C PRO A 103 -7.71 -0.90 -10.36
N GLN A 104 -7.51 -1.30 -9.10
CA GLN A 104 -8.01 -0.62 -7.91
C GLN A 104 -6.82 -0.39 -6.98
N GLU A 105 -6.70 0.84 -6.48
CA GLU A 105 -5.70 1.19 -5.48
C GLU A 105 -6.15 0.73 -4.09
N TRP A 106 -5.27 0.00 -3.41
CA TRP A 106 -5.40 -0.44 -2.03
C TRP A 106 -4.36 0.24 -1.16
N TYR A 107 -4.64 0.39 0.12
CA TYR A 107 -3.72 0.97 1.10
C TYR A 107 -3.81 0.25 2.45
N ILE A 108 -2.88 0.56 3.35
CA ILE A 108 -2.90 0.06 4.73
C ILE A 108 -3.48 1.14 5.65
N PRO A 109 -4.74 1.02 6.12
CA PRO A 109 -5.31 1.98 7.04
C PRO A 109 -4.68 1.87 8.44
N GLY A 110 -3.94 2.91 8.84
CA GLY A 110 -3.43 3.07 10.21
C GLY A 110 -1.98 2.63 10.39
N THR A 111 -1.66 2.09 11.57
CA THR A 111 -0.28 1.75 11.96
C THR A 111 0.25 0.61 11.11
N LYS A 112 1.39 0.84 10.45
CA LYS A 112 2.16 -0.20 9.78
C LYS A 112 2.75 -1.12 10.84
N PHE A 113 2.40 -2.40 10.81
CA PHE A 113 3.11 -3.40 11.59
C PHE A 113 4.38 -3.77 10.83
N THR A 114 5.55 -3.66 11.46
CA THR A 114 6.86 -3.80 10.77
C THR A 114 7.04 -5.17 10.10
N ASP A 115 6.38 -6.22 10.62
CA ASP A 115 6.35 -7.58 10.07
C ASP A 115 4.98 -8.27 10.30
N GLY A 116 3.97 -7.48 10.68
CA GLY A 116 2.74 -7.98 11.27
C GLY A 116 1.57 -8.01 10.30
N PRO A 117 0.46 -8.65 10.69
CA PRO A 117 -0.72 -8.66 9.85
C PRO A 117 -1.25 -7.24 9.64
N TYR A 118 -1.70 -6.96 8.44
CA TYR A 118 -2.13 -5.65 7.97
C TYR A 118 -3.64 -5.61 7.79
N TYR A 119 -4.20 -4.44 8.04
CA TYR A 119 -5.48 -4.07 7.45
C TYR A 119 -5.22 -3.63 6.00
N VAL A 120 -6.14 -3.97 5.10
CA VAL A 120 -6.03 -3.62 3.67
C VAL A 120 -7.35 -2.98 3.27
N GLY A 121 -7.32 -1.76 2.75
CA GLY A 121 -8.54 -1.02 2.46
C GLY A 121 -8.47 -0.22 1.17
N ILE A 122 -9.60 0.38 0.80
CA ILE A 122 -9.73 1.35 -0.29
C ILE A 122 -10.26 2.67 0.27
N ARG A 123 -9.93 3.79 -0.37
CA ARG A 123 -10.24 5.14 0.14
C ARG A 123 -11.64 5.62 -0.23
N ASP A 124 -12.14 5.19 -1.39
CA ASP A 124 -13.44 5.61 -1.93
C ASP A 124 -14.14 4.44 -2.65
N PRO A 125 -15.25 3.91 -2.11
CA PRO A 125 -15.77 4.22 -0.77
C PRO A 125 -14.84 3.69 0.33
N PRO A 126 -14.72 4.36 1.49
CA PRO A 126 -13.80 3.93 2.54
C PRO A 126 -14.21 2.60 3.16
N GLY A 127 -13.37 1.58 3.04
CA GLY A 127 -13.63 0.25 3.59
C GLY A 127 -12.39 -0.61 3.75
N VAL A 128 -12.53 -1.72 4.48
CA VAL A 128 -11.44 -2.65 4.79
C VAL A 128 -11.82 -4.07 4.36
N LEU A 129 -10.86 -4.76 3.76
CA LEU A 129 -10.97 -6.15 3.35
C LEU A 129 -11.18 -7.02 4.59
N THR A 130 -12.32 -7.70 4.62
CA THR A 130 -12.86 -8.40 5.77
C THR A 130 -13.21 -9.83 5.36
N ARG A 131 -12.84 -10.80 6.19
CA ARG A 131 -13.38 -12.15 6.07
C ARG A 131 -14.71 -12.23 6.81
N GLU A 132 -15.75 -12.64 6.09
CA GLU A 132 -17.01 -13.10 6.66
C GLU A 132 -17.10 -14.63 6.53
N VAL A 133 -18.02 -15.25 7.25
CA VAL A 133 -18.21 -16.70 7.18
C VAL A 133 -18.47 -17.12 5.73
N GLY A 134 -17.48 -17.77 5.12
CA GLY A 134 -17.53 -18.26 3.74
C GLY A 134 -17.30 -17.21 2.64
N ASN A 135 -17.05 -15.94 2.96
CA ASN A 135 -16.93 -14.86 1.96
C ASN A 135 -15.83 -13.85 2.31
N ILE A 136 -15.33 -13.17 1.27
CA ILE A 136 -14.45 -12.01 1.41
C ILE A 136 -15.21 -10.78 0.94
N LYS A 137 -15.25 -9.73 1.77
CA LYS A 137 -15.95 -8.49 1.46
C LYS A 137 -15.14 -7.27 1.86
N LEU A 138 -15.52 -6.12 1.34
CA LEU A 138 -15.13 -4.83 1.84
C LEU A 138 -16.21 -4.35 2.81
N VAL A 139 -15.84 -4.10 4.06
CA VAL A 139 -16.76 -3.58 5.08
C VAL A 139 -16.41 -2.12 5.35
N PRO A 140 -17.41 -1.21 5.46
CA PRO A 140 -17.17 0.18 5.81
C PRO A 140 -16.36 0.29 7.10
N ARG A 141 -15.44 1.26 7.13
CA ARG A 141 -14.59 1.50 8.29
C ARG A 141 -15.38 2.26 9.38
N LEU A 142 -16.25 1.55 10.09
CA LEU A 142 -17.03 2.08 11.21
C LEU A 142 -16.34 1.71 12.52
N ASP A 143 -15.65 2.67 13.13
CA ASP A 143 -15.01 2.67 14.46
C ASP A 143 -14.73 1.30 15.10
N GLY A 144 -13.71 0.63 14.58
CA GLY A 144 -13.17 -0.59 15.16
C GLY A 144 -12.53 -1.44 14.07
N LEU A 145 -11.27 -1.81 14.28
CA LEU A 145 -10.62 -2.80 13.43
C LEU A 145 -10.49 -4.12 14.18
N GLY A 146 -11.05 -5.18 13.61
CA GLY A 146 -11.17 -6.49 14.23
C GLY A 146 -10.23 -7.54 13.63
N ALA A 147 -10.12 -8.69 14.30
CA ALA A 147 -9.22 -9.77 13.87
C ALA A 147 -9.60 -10.34 12.51
N GLU A 148 -10.87 -10.22 12.10
CA GLU A 148 -11.44 -10.59 10.80
C GLU A 148 -10.97 -9.73 9.63
N GLN A 149 -10.37 -8.57 9.91
CA GLN A 149 -9.86 -7.62 8.91
C GLN A 149 -8.34 -7.67 8.76
N LEU A 150 -7.67 -8.49 9.56
CA LEU A 150 -6.23 -8.66 9.54
C LEU A 150 -5.80 -9.71 8.50
N TRP A 151 -4.79 -9.36 7.72
CA TRP A 151 -4.21 -10.18 6.64
C TRP A 151 -2.69 -10.22 6.75
N HIS A 152 -2.10 -11.40 6.62
CA HIS A 152 -0.65 -11.55 6.62
C HIS A 152 -0.13 -11.65 5.18
N PHE A 153 0.85 -10.80 4.85
CA PHE A 153 1.53 -10.76 3.57
C PHE A 153 2.91 -11.41 3.71
N GLY A 154 3.06 -12.63 3.21
CA GLY A 154 4.33 -13.35 3.21
C GLY A 154 5.10 -13.13 1.91
N PHE A 155 6.17 -12.33 1.95
CA PHE A 155 7.01 -12.02 0.79
C PHE A 155 7.77 -13.25 0.28
N ILE A 156 7.85 -13.39 -1.05
CA ILE A 156 8.53 -14.49 -1.75
C ILE A 156 9.75 -13.97 -2.51
N GLU A 157 9.56 -13.10 -3.50
CA GLU A 157 10.63 -12.55 -4.37
C GLU A 157 10.25 -11.23 -5.04
#